data_AF-A0A958M7A9-F1
#
_entry.id   AF-A0A958M7A9-F1
#
_cell.length_a   1.000
_cell.length_b   1.000
_cell.length_c   1.000
_cell.angle_alpha   90.00
_cell.angle_beta   90.00
_cell.angle_gamma   90.00
#
_symmetry.space_group_name_H-M   'P 1'
#
loop_
_entity.id
_entity.type
_entity.pdbx_description
1 polymer ?
#
loop_
_entity_poly.entity_id
_entity_poly.type
_entity_poly.pdbx_seq_one_letter_code
_entity_poly.pdbx_strand_id
1 'polypeptide(L)'
;MDTGDSFIFMAGGFLLAISRLLVLAACIVFVIRQKNGATMLMLVSQILAFLVIILSYALPVFAARESMEALFQITKLMTILKPLPDILFATGLLWFAIKWVKNKKPLANSK
;
A
#
# COMPACT_ATOMS: atom_id res chain seq x y z
N MET A 1 1.92 -6.75 -32.69
CA MET A 1 1.51 -6.15 -31.40
C MET A 1 0.05 -6.49 -31.22
N ASP A 2 -0.21 -7.61 -30.55
CA ASP A 2 -1.55 -8.17 -30.41
C ASP A 2 -2.39 -7.31 -29.46
N THR A 3 -3.59 -6.98 -29.93
CA THR A 3 -4.53 -6.08 -29.25
C THR A 3 -4.97 -6.61 -27.88
N GLY A 4 -4.82 -7.92 -27.64
CA GLY A 4 -5.12 -8.59 -26.37
C GLY A 4 -4.17 -8.22 -25.23
N ASP A 5 -2.86 -8.10 -25.50
CA ASP A 5 -1.87 -7.77 -24.45
C ASP A 5 -2.05 -6.35 -23.92
N SER A 6 -2.39 -5.42 -24.82
CA SER A 6 -2.67 -4.03 -24.46
C SER A 6 -3.91 -3.92 -23.55
N PHE A 7 -4.93 -4.76 -23.78
CA PHE A 7 -6.16 -4.76 -22.99
C PHE A 7 -5.93 -5.34 -21.58
N ILE A 8 -5.12 -6.40 -21.45
CA ILE A 8 -4.76 -7.00 -20.15
C ILE A 8 -3.92 -6.02 -19.32
N PHE A 9 -2.97 -5.33 -19.95
CA PHE A 9 -2.17 -4.30 -19.27
C PHE A 9 -3.04 -3.12 -18.80
N MET A 10 -3.97 -2.66 -19.64
CA MET A 10 -4.86 -1.55 -19.32
C MET A 10 -5.89 -1.90 -18.24
N ALA A 11 -6.49 -3.10 -18.32
CA ALA A 11 -7.42 -3.62 -17.32
C ALA A 11 -6.72 -3.88 -15.97
N GLY A 12 -5.50 -4.42 -16.01
CA GLY A 12 -4.67 -4.63 -14.82
C GLY A 12 -4.36 -3.33 -14.09
N GLY A 13 -4.01 -2.27 -14.83
CA GLY A 13 -3.77 -0.94 -14.26
C GLY A 13 -5.01 -0.34 -13.59
N PHE A 14 -6.17 -0.44 -14.24
CA PHE A 14 -7.44 0.03 -13.70
C PHE A 14 -7.85 -0.72 -12.42
N LEU A 15 -7.73 -2.04 -12.42
CA LEU A 15 -8.10 -2.88 -11.27
C LEU A 15 -7.22 -2.56 -10.05
N LEU A 16 -5.92 -2.38 -10.27
CA LEU A 16 -4.96 -1.95 -9.24
C LEU A 16 -5.31 -0.58 -8.66
N ALA A 17 -5.69 0.37 -9.51
CA ALA A 17 -6.08 1.71 -9.08
C ALA A 17 -7.35 1.68 -8.21
N ILE A 18 -8.39 0.95 -8.64
CA ILE A 18 -9.65 0.80 -7.90
C ILE A 18 -9.41 0.12 -6.55
N SER A 19 -8.62 -0.97 -6.54
CA SER A 19 -8.28 -1.70 -5.33
C SER A 19 -7.58 -0.81 -4.29
N ARG A 20 -6.58 -0.02 -4.71
CA ARG A 20 -5.90 0.94 -3.83
C ARG A 20 -6.82 2.03 -3.30
N LEU A 21 -7.74 2.52 -4.12
CA LEU A 21 -8.71 3.55 -3.72
C LEU A 21 -9.66 3.02 -2.63
N LEU A 22 -10.13 1.78 -2.77
CA LEU A 22 -10.91 1.07 -1.77
C LEU A 22 -10.15 0.87 -0.45
N VAL A 23 -8.88 0.44 -0.52
CA VAL A 23 -8.04 0.26 0.67
C VAL A 23 -7.79 1.60 1.37
N LEU A 24 -7.51 2.67 0.63
CA LEU A 24 -7.34 4.02 1.18
C LEU A 24 -8.61 4.47 1.92
N ALA A 25 -9.79 4.30 1.31
CA ALA A 25 -11.06 4.65 1.91
C ALA A 25 -11.33 3.84 3.18
N ALA A 26 -11.04 2.53 3.17
CA ALA A 26 -11.16 1.68 4.35
C ALA A 26 -10.25 2.17 5.49
N CYS A 27 -8.99 2.52 5.21
CA CYS A 27 -8.07 3.08 6.21
C CYS A 27 -8.59 4.38 6.83
N ILE A 28 -9.10 5.30 6.00
CA ILE A 28 -9.63 6.58 6.47
C ILE A 28 -10.80 6.36 7.43
N VAL A 29 -11.78 5.52 7.05
CA VAL A 29 -12.93 5.19 7.91
C VAL A 29 -12.47 4.56 9.22
N PHE A 30 -11.46 3.69 9.16
CA PHE A 30 -10.91 3.01 10.32
C PHE A 30 -10.24 3.97 11.31
N VAL A 31 -9.44 4.90 10.81
CA VAL A 31 -8.76 5.90 11.64
C VAL A 31 -9.75 6.87 12.27
N ILE A 32 -10.79 7.27 11.54
CA ILE A 32 -11.87 8.11 12.07
C ILE A 32 -12.63 7.37 13.19
N ARG A 33 -12.87 6.06 13.02
CA ARG A 33 -13.59 5.22 14.00
C ARG A 33 -12.78 4.85 15.23
N GLN A 34 -11.47 4.63 15.10
CA GLN A 34 -10.58 4.29 16.21
C GLN A 34 -9.30 5.13 16.16
N LYS A 35 -9.19 6.11 17.06
CA LYS A 35 -7.94 6.85 17.36
C LYS A 35 -6.99 5.98 18.17
N ASN A 36 -6.49 4.90 17.58
CA ASN A 36 -5.59 3.96 18.22
C ASN A 36 -4.19 4.02 17.58
N GLY A 37 -3.14 3.69 18.33
CA GLY A 37 -1.77 3.71 17.79
C GLY A 37 -1.58 2.83 16.55
N ALA A 38 -2.31 1.71 16.46
CA ALA A 38 -2.29 0.83 15.30
C ALA A 38 -2.92 1.49 14.04
N THR A 39 -3.98 2.28 14.21
CA THR A 39 -4.61 3.02 13.12
C THR A 39 -3.74 4.19 12.64
N MET A 40 -3.00 4.84 13.54
CA MET A 40 -1.96 5.81 13.13
C MET A 40 -0.85 5.14 12.32
N LEU A 41 -0.41 3.95 12.71
CA LEU A 41 0.62 3.19 11.96
C LEU A 41 0.14 2.85 10.54
N MET A 42 -1.12 2.45 10.39
CA MET A 42 -1.74 2.22 9.08
C MET A 42 -1.76 3.49 8.23
N LEU A 43 -2.13 4.63 8.82
CA LEU A 43 -2.23 5.89 8.08
C LEU A 43 -0.86 6.37 7.61
N VAL A 44 0.16 6.26 8.47
CA VAL A 44 1.55 6.55 8.10
C VAL A 44 2.03 5.62 6.98
N SER A 45 1.72 4.33 7.07
CA SER A 45 2.05 3.36 6.02
C SER A 45 1.38 3.71 4.70
N GLN A 46 0.13 4.18 4.73
CA GLN A 46 -0.61 4.56 3.54
C GLN A 46 -0.09 5.85 2.90
N ILE A 47 0.32 6.84 3.71
CA ILE A 47 1.00 8.04 3.24
C ILE A 47 2.34 7.68 2.57
N LEU A 48 3.11 6.80 3.21
CA LEU A 48 4.37 6.31 2.66
C LEU A 48 4.15 5.54 1.36
N ALA A 49 3.10 4.71 1.28
CA ALA A 49 2.71 4.01 0.06
C ALA A 49 2.37 4.99 -1.06
N PHE A 50 1.61 6.04 -0.75
CA PHE A 50 1.25 7.08 -1.71
C PHE A 50 2.49 7.81 -2.25
N LEU A 51 3.43 8.14 -1.37
CA LEU A 51 4.70 8.77 -1.75
C LEU A 51 5.54 7.84 -2.65
N VAL A 52 5.66 6.56 -2.31
CA VAL A 52 6.39 5.57 -3.13
C VAL A 52 5.73 5.37 -4.48
N ILE A 53 4.40 5.43 -4.58
CA ILE A 53 3.67 5.36 -5.85
C ILE A 53 4.00 6.56 -6.74
N ILE A 54 3.91 7.79 -6.21
CA ILE A 54 4.23 9.00 -6.96
C ILE A 54 5.68 8.92 -7.46
N LEU A 55 6.60 8.52 -6.58
CA LEU A 55 8.01 8.37 -6.91
C LEU A 55 8.24 7.28 -7.96
N SER A 56 7.48 6.19 -7.91
CA SER A 56 7.50 5.10 -8.89
C SER A 56 7.02 5.51 -10.28
N TYR A 57 6.16 6.54 -10.39
CA TYR A 57 5.73 7.08 -11.69
C TYR A 57 6.66 8.19 -12.17
N ALA A 58 7.12 9.05 -11.26
CA ALA A 58 7.97 10.20 -11.60
C ALA A 58 9.40 9.77 -11.98
N LEU A 59 10.07 8.95 -11.17
CA LEU A 59 11.49 8.63 -11.37
C LEU A 59 11.79 7.91 -12.69
N PRO A 60 10.97 6.94 -13.18
CA PRO A 60 11.21 6.33 -14.48
C PRO A 60 11.04 7.30 -15.64
N VAL A 61 10.14 8.29 -15.52
CA VAL A 61 9.94 9.32 -16.56
C VAL A 61 11.14 10.25 -16.66
N PHE A 62 11.76 10.60 -15.53
CA PHE A 62 13.00 11.37 -15.51
C PHE A 62 14.20 10.53 -15.98
N ALA A 63 14.34 9.29 -15.51
CA ALA A 63 15.45 8.40 -15.90
C ALA A 63 15.38 7.97 -17.38
N ALA A 64 14.17 7.83 -17.95
CA ALA A 64 13.99 7.53 -19.38
C ALA A 64 14.58 8.60 -20.29
N ARG A 65 14.75 9.84 -19.79
CA ARG A 65 15.32 10.95 -20.56
C ARG A 65 16.85 10.95 -20.57
N GLU A 66 17.51 10.34 -19.59
CA GLU A 66 18.98 10.30 -19.51
C GLU A 66 19.56 9.04 -20.16
N SER A 67 19.09 7.84 -19.79
CA SER A 67 19.60 6.58 -20.35
C SER A 67 18.75 5.38 -19.94
N MET A 68 18.75 4.32 -20.78
CA MET A 68 18.10 3.05 -20.42
C MET A 68 18.71 2.39 -19.17
N GLU A 69 20.02 2.58 -18.94
CA GLU A 69 20.71 2.03 -17.76
C GLU A 69 20.24 2.66 -16.45
N ALA A 70 20.04 3.99 -16.45
CA ALA A 70 19.45 4.70 -15.31
C ALA A 70 18.03 4.20 -15.02
N LEU A 71 17.24 3.92 -16.06
CA LEU A 71 15.88 3.40 -15.91
C LEU A 71 15.87 2.01 -15.25
N PHE A 72 16.80 1.13 -15.61
CA PHE A 72 16.96 -0.18 -14.96
C PHE A 72 17.37 -0.08 -13.49
N GLN A 73 18.29 0.84 -13.14
CA GLN A 73 18.72 1.03 -11.75
C GLN A 73 17.58 1.56 -10.87
N ILE A 74 16.84 2.57 -11.36
CA ILE A 74 15.66 3.10 -10.64
C ILE A 74 14.58 2.04 -10.50
N THR A 75 14.36 1.23 -11.53
CA THR A 75 13.36 0.16 -11.48
C THR A 75 13.74 -0.92 -10.46
N LYS A 76 15.02 -1.30 -10.36
CA LYS A 76 15.51 -2.21 -9.31
C LYS A 76 15.28 -1.65 -7.91
N LEU A 77 15.59 -0.37 -7.69
CA LEU A 77 15.35 0.29 -6.42
C LEU A 77 13.86 0.31 -6.07
N MET A 78 13.01 0.61 -7.04
CA MET A 78 11.56 0.64 -6.88
C MET A 78 10.96 -0.72 -6.58
N THR A 79 11.51 -1.81 -7.12
CA THR A 79 11.06 -3.18 -6.81
C THR A 79 11.24 -3.52 -5.34
N ILE A 80 12.27 -2.98 -4.69
CA ILE A 80 12.54 -3.19 -3.25
C ILE A 80 11.73 -2.20 -2.40
N LEU A 81 11.57 -0.97 -2.89
CA LEU A 81 10.89 0.10 -2.13
C LEU A 81 9.37 -0.02 -2.16
N LYS A 82 8.78 -0.54 -3.25
CA LYS A 82 7.33 -0.76 -3.40
C LYS A 82 6.69 -1.69 -2.35
N PRO A 83 7.28 -2.85 -2.00
CA PRO A 83 6.68 -3.74 -0.99
C PRO A 83 6.85 -3.20 0.44
N LEU A 84 7.77 -2.26 0.68
CA LEU A 84 8.07 -1.78 2.02
C LEU A 84 6.85 -1.12 2.71
N PRO A 85 6.11 -0.20 2.05
CA PRO A 85 4.85 0.31 2.60
C PRO A 85 3.78 -0.75 2.80
N ASP A 86 3.67 -1.75 1.92
CA ASP A 86 2.66 -2.82 2.03
C ASP A 86 2.96 -3.73 3.23
N ILE A 87 4.24 -4.02 3.52
CA ILE A 87 4.66 -4.77 4.71
C ILE A 87 4.36 -3.96 5.98
N LEU A 88 4.65 -2.66 5.96
CA LEU A 88 4.34 -1.75 7.08
C LEU A 88 2.82 -1.65 7.32
N PHE A 89 2.05 -1.64 6.25
CA PHE A 89 0.59 -1.66 6.30
C PHE A 89 0.07 -2.99 6.87
N ALA A 90 0.56 -4.12 6.39
CA ALA A 90 0.15 -5.45 6.85
C ALA A 90 0.49 -5.67 8.33
N THR A 91 1.65 -5.19 8.79
CA THR A 91 2.02 -5.23 10.22
C THR A 91 1.13 -4.33 11.07
N GLY A 92 0.76 -3.13 10.59
CA GLY A 92 -0.25 -2.28 11.22
C GLY A 92 -1.62 -2.95 11.32
N LEU A 93 -2.05 -3.65 10.25
CA LEU A 93 -3.28 -4.44 10.21
C LEU A 93 -3.28 -5.61 11.19
N LEU A 94 -2.18 -6.36 11.26
CA LEU A 94 -2.04 -7.47 12.20
C LEU A 94 -2.12 -6.97 13.66
N TRP A 95 -1.39 -5.91 13.99
CA TRP A 95 -1.43 -5.33 15.33
C TRP A 95 -2.85 -4.88 15.68
N PHE A 96 -3.51 -4.19 14.76
CA PHE A 96 -4.88 -3.75 14.95
C PHE A 96 -5.82 -4.94 15.22
N ALA A 97 -5.76 -5.98 14.39
CA ALA A 97 -6.58 -7.17 14.54
C ALA A 97 -6.35 -7.86 15.89
N ILE A 98 -5.10 -8.00 16.31
CA ILE A 98 -4.74 -8.57 17.62
C ILE A 98 -5.34 -7.72 18.75
N LYS A 99 -5.20 -6.39 18.69
CA LYS A 99 -5.71 -5.48 19.73
C LYS A 99 -7.24 -5.52 19.81
N TRP A 100 -7.92 -5.59 18.66
CA TRP A 100 -9.37 -5.73 18.60
C TRP A 100 -9.86 -7.06 19.19
N VAL A 101 -9.22 -8.18 18.82
CA VAL A 101 -9.55 -9.51 19.35
C VAL A 101 -9.29 -9.58 20.86
N LYS A 102 -8.19 -8.99 21.33
CA LYS A 102 -7.83 -8.96 22.76
C LYS A 102 -8.81 -8.10 23.58
N ASN A 103 -9.29 -6.99 23.02
CA ASN A 103 -10.33 -6.16 23.64
C ASN A 103 -11.74 -6.77 23.56
N LYS A 104 -11.98 -7.74 22.67
CA LYS A 104 -13.23 -8.50 22.57
C LYS A 104 -13.22 -9.83 23.32
N LYS A 105 -12.14 -10.22 24.02
CA LYS A 105 -12.25 -11.28 25.03
C LYS A 105 -13.17 -10.76 26.14
N PRO A 106 -14.39 -11.31 26.31
CA PRO A 106 -15.11 -11.08 27.54
C PRO A 106 -14.27 -11.67 28.68
N LEU A 107 -14.50 -11.12 29.85
CA LEU A 107 -14.16 -11.66 31.15
C LEU A 107 -14.69 -13.11 31.28
N ALA A 108 -14.03 -14.08 30.63
CA ALA A 108 -14.21 -15.50 30.85
C ALA A 108 -13.19 -15.98 31.88
N ASN A 109 -13.08 -15.25 33.00
CA ASN A 109 -12.50 -15.76 34.22
C ASN A 109 -13.19 -15.08 35.42
N SER A 110 -14.49 -15.36 35.55
CA SER A 110 -15.14 -15.39 36.84
C SER A 110 -15.25 -16.87 37.22
N LYS A 111 -14.27 -17.34 37.99
CA LYS A 111 -14.44 -18.28 39.10
C LYS A 111 -13.13 -18.37 39.87
#